data_AF-A0A920EE96-F1
#
_entry.id   AF-A0A920EE96-F1
#
_cell.length_a   1.000
_cell.length_b   1.000
_cell.length_c   1.000
_cell.angle_alpha   90.00
_cell.angle_beta   90.00
_cell.angle_gamma   90.00
#
_symmetry.space_group_name_H-M   'P 1'
#
loop_
_entity.id
_entity.type
_entity.pdbx_description
1 polymer ?
#
loop_
_entity_poly.entity_id
_entity_poly.type
_entity_poly.pdbx_seq_one_letter_code
_entity_poly.pdbx_strand_id
1 'polypeptide(L)'
;MDVVTTSGVATGKEAKISKIQLFRSSIGDKPLALASGITVDNAKNYSEVDCFMVATGINYDDNFYEIDPMKLSKLLNVCRQIGKGE
;
A
#
# COMPACT_ATOMS: atom_id res chain seq x y z
N MET A 1 -0.93 -17.80 10.35
CA MET A 1 -0.51 -16.52 9.72
C MET A 1 -1.72 -15.62 9.74
N ASP A 2 -1.61 -14.49 10.44
CA ASP A 2 -2.74 -13.61 10.76
C ASP A 2 -3.01 -12.57 9.68
N VAL A 3 -1.96 -12.08 9.01
CA VAL A 3 -2.05 -11.15 7.88
C VAL A 3 -1.13 -11.66 6.78
N VAL A 4 -1.67 -11.91 5.58
CA VAL A 4 -0.84 -12.25 4.41
C VAL A 4 -0.21 -10.97 3.89
N THR A 5 1.11 -10.94 3.77
CA THR A 5 1.82 -9.74 3.31
C THR A 5 2.54 -10.05 2.00
N THR A 6 2.37 -9.18 1.01
CA THR A 6 3.06 -9.26 -0.28
C THR A 6 3.71 -7.93 -0.63
N SER A 7 4.57 -7.91 -1.65
CA SER A 7 5.26 -6.70 -2.07
C SER A 7 5.25 -6.43 -3.56
N GLY A 8 5.50 -5.17 -3.93
CA GLY A 8 5.98 -4.80 -5.26
C GLY A 8 7.32 -5.49 -5.59
N VAL A 9 7.74 -5.40 -6.86
CA VAL A 9 8.99 -6.01 -7.35
C VAL A 9 10.25 -5.38 -6.73
N ALA A 10 10.19 -4.10 -6.37
CA ALA A 10 11.23 -3.38 -5.65
C ALA A 10 10.67 -2.09 -5.05
N THR A 11 11.45 -1.42 -4.21
CA THR A 11 11.18 -0.05 -3.72
C THR A 11 10.96 0.89 -4.90
N GLY A 12 9.89 1.69 -4.85
CA GLY A 12 9.54 2.64 -5.92
C GLY A 12 8.97 2.03 -7.21
N LYS A 13 8.83 0.69 -7.28
CA LYS A 13 8.15 0.01 -8.39
C LYS A 13 6.80 -0.52 -7.94
N GLU A 14 5.76 -0.11 -8.64
CA GLU A 14 4.37 -0.50 -8.36
C GLU A 14 4.20 -2.02 -8.36
N ALA A 15 3.36 -2.51 -7.45
CA ALA A 15 2.93 -3.90 -7.47
C ALA A 15 1.97 -4.13 -8.64
N LYS A 16 2.14 -5.26 -9.34
CA LYS A 16 1.18 -5.66 -10.39
C LYS A 16 -0.18 -5.92 -9.75
N ILE A 17 -1.22 -5.22 -10.21
CA ILE A 17 -2.59 -5.40 -9.72
C ILE A 17 -3.03 -6.87 -9.81
N SER A 18 -2.69 -7.55 -10.90
CA SER A 18 -2.99 -8.98 -11.08
C SER A 18 -2.37 -9.88 -10.00
N LYS A 19 -1.21 -9.50 -9.44
CA LYS A 19 -0.61 -10.20 -8.30
C LYS A 19 -1.46 -10.01 -7.05
N ILE A 20 -1.94 -8.79 -6.80
CA ILE A 20 -2.78 -8.47 -5.65
C ILE A 20 -4.10 -9.24 -5.73
N GLN A 21 -4.75 -9.24 -6.89
CA GLN A 21 -5.97 -10.00 -7.17
C GLN A 21 -5.79 -11.51 -6.97
N LEU A 22 -4.64 -12.04 -7.41
CA LEU A 22 -4.31 -13.45 -7.19
C LEU A 22 -4.18 -13.77 -5.70
N PHE A 23 -3.49 -12.93 -4.92
CA PHE A 23 -3.42 -13.10 -3.47
C PHE A 23 -4.81 -13.00 -2.84
N ARG A 24 -5.58 -11.97 -3.17
CA ARG A 24 -6.92 -11.74 -2.62
C ARG A 24 -7.85 -12.95 -2.84
N SER A 25 -7.82 -13.54 -4.02
CA SER A 25 -8.61 -14.74 -4.33
C SER A 25 -8.08 -16.06 -3.72
N SER A 26 -6.82 -16.09 -3.26
CA SER A 26 -6.17 -17.33 -2.78
C SER A 26 -6.06 -17.44 -1.25
N ILE A 27 -6.21 -16.34 -0.50
CA ILE A 27 -5.91 -16.31 0.94
C ILE A 27 -7.13 -16.55 1.84
N GLY A 28 -8.32 -16.68 1.26
CA GLY A 28 -9.60 -16.73 1.97
C GLY A 28 -9.95 -15.39 2.62
N ASP A 29 -10.58 -15.42 3.79
CA ASP A 29 -11.00 -14.22 4.53
C ASP A 29 -9.88 -13.54 5.32
N LYS A 30 -8.61 -13.91 5.06
CA LYS A 30 -7.48 -13.33 5.77
C LYS A 30 -7.18 -11.91 5.27
N PRO A 31 -6.77 -11.00 6.16
CA PRO A 31 -6.28 -9.69 5.74
C PRO A 31 -5.07 -9.79 4.80
N LEU A 32 -5.04 -8.91 3.80
CA LEU A 32 -3.93 -8.73 2.86
C LEU A 32 -3.25 -7.38 3.11
N ALA A 33 -1.95 -7.42 3.39
CA ALA A 33 -1.10 -6.24 3.44
C ALA A 33 -0.21 -6.14 2.19
N LEU A 34 -0.05 -4.93 1.67
CA LEU A 34 0.88 -4.62 0.59
C LEU A 34 2.05 -3.77 1.10
N ALA A 35 3.25 -4.33 1.00
CA ALA A 35 4.50 -3.70 1.38
C ALA A 35 5.30 -3.24 0.15
N SER A 36 5.94 -2.08 0.23
CA SER A 36 6.80 -1.52 -0.86
C SER A 36 6.07 -1.18 -2.16
N GLY A 37 6.54 -0.13 -2.83
CA GLY A 37 5.98 0.33 -4.12
C GLY A 37 4.68 1.13 -3.97
N ILE A 38 4.33 1.54 -2.75
CA ILE A 38 3.18 2.40 -2.45
C ILE A 38 3.63 3.86 -2.35
N THR A 39 2.89 4.73 -3.01
CA THR A 39 2.99 6.19 -2.91
C THR A 39 1.59 6.76 -2.67
N VAL A 40 1.52 8.07 -2.39
CA VAL A 40 0.22 8.78 -2.30
C VAL A 40 -0.60 8.63 -3.59
N ASP A 41 0.05 8.64 -4.75
CA ASP A 41 -0.61 8.68 -6.05
C ASP A 41 -1.21 7.34 -6.46
N ASN A 42 -0.59 6.23 -6.06
CA ASN A 42 -0.98 4.89 -6.51
C ASN A 42 -1.77 4.09 -5.48
N ALA A 43 -1.83 4.51 -4.21
CA ALA A 43 -2.50 3.75 -3.14
C ALA A 43 -3.96 3.41 -3.47
N LYS A 44 -4.68 4.32 -4.15
CA LYS A 44 -6.07 4.11 -4.60
C LYS A 44 -6.25 2.92 -5.56
N ASN A 45 -5.20 2.53 -6.28
CA ASN A 45 -5.26 1.41 -7.22
C ASN A 45 -5.24 0.05 -6.51
N TYR A 46 -5.00 0.05 -5.20
CA TYR A 46 -4.91 -1.13 -4.36
C TYR A 46 -6.04 -1.15 -3.32
N SER A 47 -7.26 -0.77 -3.72
CA SER A 47 -8.43 -0.81 -2.82
C SER A 47 -8.76 -2.22 -2.30
N GLU A 48 -8.29 -3.25 -2.98
CA GLU A 48 -8.44 -4.65 -2.59
C GLU A 48 -7.51 -5.08 -1.44
N VAL A 49 -6.64 -4.23 -0.89
CA VAL A 49 -5.80 -4.57 0.27
C VAL A 49 -6.33 -3.93 1.55
N ASP A 50 -6.10 -4.58 2.68
CA ASP A 50 -6.58 -4.11 3.99
C ASP A 50 -5.58 -3.19 4.68
N CYS A 51 -4.30 -3.28 4.30
CA CYS A 51 -3.22 -2.55 4.94
C CYS A 51 -2.08 -2.21 3.97
N PHE A 52 -1.46 -1.05 4.17
CA PHE A 52 -0.22 -0.65 3.50
C PHE A 52 0.94 -0.60 4.50
N MET A 53 2.09 -1.14 4.08
CA MET A 53 3.37 -0.93 4.75
C MET A 53 4.26 -0.07 3.85
N VAL A 54 4.54 1.16 4.29
CA VAL A 54 5.20 2.19 3.47
C VAL A 54 6.34 2.88 4.21
N ALA A 55 7.37 3.28 3.47
CA ALA A 55 8.48 4.12 3.95
C ALA A 55 8.85 5.15 2.86
N THR A 56 9.76 4.80 1.95
CA THR A 56 10.30 5.73 0.94
C THR A 56 9.26 6.41 0.05
N GLY A 57 8.08 5.83 -0.15
CA GLY A 57 6.99 6.45 -0.92
C GLY A 57 6.32 7.65 -0.23
N ILE A 58 6.62 7.89 1.05
CA ILE A 58 6.15 9.05 1.82
C ILE A 58 7.30 9.80 2.51
N ASN A 59 8.56 9.49 2.19
CA ASN A 59 9.68 10.26 2.71
C ASN A 59 9.84 11.61 1.99
N TYR A 60 10.65 12.50 2.55
CA TYR A 60 11.18 13.63 1.79
C TYR A 60 11.92 13.15 0.53
N ASP A 61 11.89 13.97 -0.52
CA ASP A 61 12.59 13.65 -1.77
C ASP A 61 14.10 13.53 -1.49
N ASP A 62 14.75 12.54 -2.12
CA ASP A 62 16.15 12.17 -1.91
C ASP A 62 16.54 11.80 -0.45
N ASN A 63 15.55 11.49 0.40
CA ASN A 63 15.77 11.09 1.80
C ASN A 63 15.16 9.71 2.11
N PHE A 64 15.97 8.79 2.64
CA PHE A 64 15.54 7.42 2.95
C PHE A 64 15.07 7.21 4.39
N TYR A 65 15.26 8.19 5.28
CA TYR A 65 15.11 8.01 6.73
C TYR A 65 13.97 8.84 7.34
N GLU A 66 13.58 9.93 6.70
CA GLU A 66 12.62 10.88 7.25
C GLU A 66 11.30 10.87 6.47
N ILE A 67 10.21 10.59 7.19
CA ILE A 67 8.85 10.63 6.67
C ILE A 67 8.43 12.10 6.52
N ASP A 68 7.91 12.46 5.34
CA ASP A 68 7.24 13.74 5.10
C ASP A 68 5.81 13.68 5.69
N PRO A 69 5.50 14.46 6.75
CA PRO A 69 4.19 14.45 7.39
C PRO A 69 3.05 14.83 6.43
N MET A 70 3.32 15.65 5.41
CA MET A 70 2.33 16.04 4.41
C MET A 70 1.96 14.87 3.50
N LYS A 71 2.96 14.09 3.06
CA LYS A 71 2.72 12.86 2.26
C LYS A 71 2.00 11.81 3.09
N LEU A 72 2.39 11.62 4.36
CA LEU A 72 1.68 10.74 5.28
C LEU A 72 0.20 11.14 5.46
N SER A 73 -0.06 12.43 5.71
CA SER A 73 -1.42 12.95 5.87
C SER A 73 -2.29 12.70 4.62
N LYS A 74 -1.73 12.93 3.41
CA LYS A 74 -2.40 12.64 2.15
C LYS A 74 -2.70 11.15 1.99
N LEU A 75 -1.72 10.27 2.28
CA LEU A 75 -1.92 8.82 2.20
C LEU A 75 -3.02 8.36 3.17
N LEU A 76 -3.04 8.86 4.41
CA LEU A 76 -4.10 8.55 5.38
C LEU A 76 -5.49 8.96 4.88
N ASN A 77 -5.61 10.09 4.18
CA ASN A 77 -6.88 10.50 3.58
C ASN A 77 -7.33 9.54 2.47
N VAL A 78 -6.40 9.08 1.62
CA VAL A 78 -6.69 8.06 0.60
C VAL A 78 -7.17 6.76 1.27
N CYS A 79 -6.46 6.28 2.30
CA CYS A 79 -6.85 5.06 3.02
C CYS A 79 -8.26 5.18 3.65
N ARG A 80 -8.59 6.35 4.22
CA ARG A 80 -9.94 6.60 4.77
C ARG A 80 -11.02 6.63 3.69
N GLN A 81 -10.70 7.08 2.48
CA GLN A 81 -11.65 7.04 1.35
C GLN A 81 -11.88 5.61 0.89
N ILE A 82 -10.82 4.82 0.71
CA ILE A 82 -10.91 3.40 0.35
C ILE A 82 -11.71 2.63 1.41
N GLY A 83 -11.35 2.79 2.69
CA GLY A 83 -11.95 2.02 3.79
C GLY A 83 -13.37 2.43 4.16
N LYS A 84 -13.88 3.55 3.64
CA LYS A 84 -15.26 3.97 3.92
C LYS A 84 -16.32 3.19 3.12
N GLY A 85 -15.92 2.47 2.07
CA GLY A 85 -16.86 1.89 1.11
C GLY A 85 -17.60 3.00 0.36
N GLU A 86 -17.62 2.96 -0.96
CA GLU A 86 -18.69 3.63 -1.70
C GLU A 86 -19.93 2.71 -1.70
#